data_AF-A0A661DSW1-F1
#
_entry.id   AF-A0A661DSW1-F1
#
_cell.length_a   1.000
_cell.length_b   1.000
_cell.length_c   1.000
_cell.angle_alpha   90.00
_cell.angle_beta   90.00
_cell.angle_gamma   90.00
#
_symmetry.space_group_name_H-M   'P 1'
#
loop_
_entity.id
_entity.type
_entity.pdbx_description
1 polymer ?
#
loop_
_entity_poly.entity_id
_entity_poly.type
_entity_poly.pdbx_seq_one_letter_code
_entity_poly.pdbx_strand_id
1 'polypeptide(L)'
;MNKLFVILVAILALSACSKQPTEPTTDSTKEVGSNSEVAQSTEDPKQKGIFAYDYQVRDLKNGLRVVLVPTDYPDVVAMHIPVQTGSRNEIEEGKSGFAHFFEHMMFKGTERYSAEKYQDILKNIGGDQNAYTTNDYTNYHTTFLKDDLEQMLDMEADRFQNLQYSEDEFRTEALAVKGEYLKNSSSPVRKWLETIRDAAYQTHTYKHTTMGFLRDIEEMPNQYQYGQEFFKRWYSPENAVIVIVGDLEVEKTFALVEKYWGNWQPSGFSVDIPAEDISNQPAKSIHLEWESPTQSWVVVAFHGPAFSSTEKDMPSIDLLSQIYFSQSSDIYQKLVVKESMVDQFFPYTPDSKDPGMLYFAARLTDPVHAGAVRDEIL
;
A
#
# COMPACT_ATOMS: atom_id res chain seq x y z
N MET A 1 45.97 0.18 18.80
CA MET A 1 45.82 0.65 17.41
C MET A 1 44.80 1.79 17.40
N ASN A 2 45.27 2.97 17.02
CA ASN A 2 44.63 4.25 16.63
C ASN A 2 43.10 4.40 16.78
N LYS A 3 42.56 5.35 17.57
CA LYS A 3 42.46 6.85 17.46
C LYS A 3 40.98 7.19 17.13
N LEU A 4 40.22 7.79 18.04
CA LEU A 4 40.03 9.23 18.31
C LEU A 4 39.25 9.99 17.21
N PHE A 5 38.32 10.87 17.63
CA PHE A 5 37.68 12.03 16.95
C PHE A 5 36.45 11.76 16.05
N VAL A 6 35.39 12.60 15.93
CA VAL A 6 35.09 14.00 16.31
C VAL A 6 33.56 14.17 16.50
N ILE A 7 33.13 14.97 17.49
CA ILE A 7 31.82 15.62 17.56
C ILE A 7 31.94 16.98 16.86
N LEU A 8 31.05 17.32 15.92
CA LEU A 8 30.94 18.69 15.39
C LEU A 8 29.50 19.19 15.51
N VAL A 9 29.32 20.11 16.46
CA VAL A 9 28.19 21.03 16.57
C VAL A 9 28.51 22.27 15.74
N ALA A 10 27.56 22.75 14.95
CA ALA A 10 27.59 24.11 14.40
C ALA A 10 26.19 24.73 14.51
N ILE A 11 26.08 25.75 15.36
CA ILE A 11 24.98 26.70 15.47
C ILE A 11 25.54 28.09 15.07
N LEU A 12 24.67 28.91 14.46
CA LEU A 12 24.62 30.37 14.29
C LEU A 12 24.55 30.80 12.82
N ALA A 13 23.79 31.81 12.37
CA ALA A 13 22.63 32.57 12.87
C ALA A 13 22.21 33.58 11.77
N LEU A 14 20.95 34.03 11.81
CA LEU A 14 20.42 35.36 11.41
C LEU A 14 20.42 35.80 9.92
N SER A 15 19.23 36.04 9.35
CA SER A 15 18.61 37.39 9.30
C SER A 15 17.30 37.43 8.49
N ALA A 16 16.42 38.31 8.94
CA ALA A 16 15.06 38.57 8.48
C ALA A 16 14.97 39.30 7.13
N CYS A 17 13.83 39.17 6.44
CA CYS A 17 13.03 40.35 6.07
C CYS A 17 11.58 40.00 5.71
N SER A 18 10.70 40.78 6.31
CA SER A 18 9.25 40.88 6.16
C SER A 18 8.87 41.54 4.82
N LYS A 19 7.71 41.14 4.26
CA LYS A 19 6.65 42.08 3.80
C LYS A 19 5.35 41.34 3.46
N GLN A 20 4.28 41.81 4.09
CA GLN A 20 2.87 41.49 3.85
C GLN A 20 2.26 42.47 2.80
N PRO A 21 0.99 42.33 2.38
CA PRO A 21 0.57 42.43 0.98
C PRO A 21 -0.18 43.74 0.66
N THR A 22 -0.32 44.03 -0.64
CA THR A 22 -1.22 45.08 -1.14
C THR A 22 -2.37 44.45 -1.91
N GLU A 23 -3.59 44.76 -1.46
CA GLU A 23 -4.89 44.46 -2.05
C GLU A 23 -5.26 45.37 -3.25
N PRO A 24 -6.37 45.11 -3.97
CA PRO A 24 -6.46 45.23 -5.42
C PRO A 24 -7.27 46.44 -5.90
N THR A 25 -7.07 46.80 -7.17
CA THR A 25 -7.95 47.70 -7.92
C THR A 25 -8.76 46.95 -8.97
N THR A 26 -10.07 47.07 -8.82
CA THR A 26 -11.15 46.87 -9.78
C THR A 26 -10.97 47.71 -11.05
N ASP A 27 -11.25 47.16 -12.24
CA ASP A 27 -12.39 47.61 -13.05
C ASP A 27 -12.69 46.63 -14.21
N SER A 28 -13.97 46.62 -14.54
CA SER A 28 -14.77 45.89 -15.49
C SER A 28 -14.50 46.19 -16.97
N THR A 29 -14.77 45.22 -17.85
CA THR A 29 -15.57 45.41 -19.08
C THR A 29 -15.91 44.05 -19.71
N LYS A 30 -17.18 43.89 -20.09
CA LYS A 30 -17.75 42.76 -20.83
C LYS A 30 -17.52 42.96 -22.33
N GLU A 31 -17.17 41.91 -23.06
CA GLU A 31 -17.64 41.68 -24.42
C GLU A 31 -17.94 40.19 -24.65
N VAL A 32 -19.06 39.93 -25.33
CA VAL A 32 -19.61 38.63 -25.68
C VAL A 32 -19.18 38.30 -27.11
N GLY A 33 -18.53 37.16 -27.31
CA GLY A 33 -18.22 36.61 -28.62
C GLY A 33 -18.27 35.09 -28.57
N SER A 34 -19.21 34.49 -29.30
CA SER A 34 -19.36 33.04 -29.46
C SER A 34 -18.20 32.47 -30.24
N ASN A 35 -17.55 31.43 -29.74
CA ASN A 35 -16.95 30.38 -30.54
C ASN A 35 -16.78 29.11 -29.71
N SER A 36 -17.30 28.02 -30.25
CA SER A 36 -17.15 26.65 -29.78
C SER A 36 -15.72 26.18 -30.00
N GLU A 37 -14.97 26.01 -28.91
CA GLU A 37 -13.63 25.43 -28.87
C GLU A 37 -13.58 24.28 -27.86
N VAL A 38 -12.88 23.21 -28.26
CA VAL A 38 -12.54 22.03 -27.47
C VAL A 38 -11.90 22.49 -26.17
N ALA A 39 -12.49 22.12 -25.03
CA ALA A 39 -11.97 22.50 -23.72
C ALA A 39 -10.63 21.79 -23.43
N GLN A 40 -9.53 22.42 -23.84
CA GLN A 40 -8.26 22.26 -23.16
C GLN A 40 -8.38 22.99 -21.82
N SER A 41 -8.45 22.23 -20.74
CA SER A 41 -8.34 22.75 -19.39
C SER A 41 -6.97 23.41 -19.23
N THR A 42 -6.95 24.74 -19.16
CA THR A 42 -5.78 25.51 -18.75
C THR A 42 -5.62 25.35 -17.23
N GLU A 43 -4.82 24.37 -16.81
CA GLU A 43 -4.44 24.22 -15.41
C GLU A 43 -3.47 25.32 -14.98
N ASP A 44 -3.68 25.81 -13.76
CA ASP A 44 -2.93 26.86 -13.07
C ASP A 44 -1.45 26.43 -12.86
N PRO A 45 -0.43 27.28 -13.16
CA PRO A 45 0.99 26.89 -13.12
C PRO A 45 1.58 26.57 -11.74
N LYS A 46 0.74 26.33 -10.72
CA LYS A 46 1.15 26.07 -9.32
C LYS A 46 0.52 24.83 -8.69
N GLN A 47 -0.18 23.99 -9.45
CA GLN A 47 -0.40 22.61 -9.02
C GLN A 47 0.83 21.81 -9.45
N LYS A 48 1.84 21.73 -8.57
CA LYS A 48 2.84 20.67 -8.71
C LYS A 48 2.05 19.36 -8.71
N GLY A 49 2.12 18.62 -9.82
CA GLY A 49 1.47 17.33 -9.94
C GLY A 49 1.99 16.35 -8.88
N ILE A 50 1.35 15.17 -8.81
CA ILE A 50 1.64 14.17 -7.76
C ILE A 50 3.12 13.72 -7.80
N PHE A 51 3.71 13.68 -9.00
CA PHE A 51 5.11 13.33 -9.19
C PHE A 51 6.00 14.58 -9.30
N ALA A 52 7.26 14.41 -8.90
CA ALA A 52 8.29 15.43 -9.13
C ALA A 52 8.65 15.59 -10.63
N TYR A 53 8.31 14.59 -11.44
CA TYR A 53 8.47 14.55 -12.90
C TYR A 53 7.13 14.85 -13.58
N ASP A 54 7.20 15.39 -14.80
CA ASP A 54 6.03 15.50 -15.66
C ASP A 54 5.47 14.09 -15.96
N TYR A 55 4.14 13.98 -16.01
CA TYR A 55 3.46 12.73 -16.29
C TYR A 55 2.25 12.96 -17.18
N GLN A 56 1.84 11.91 -17.88
CA GLN A 56 0.61 11.88 -18.66
C GLN A 56 -0.29 10.77 -18.17
N VAL A 57 -1.59 11.07 -18.08
CA VAL A 57 -2.62 10.11 -17.71
C VAL A 57 -3.57 9.95 -18.90
N ARG A 58 -3.88 8.70 -19.27
CA ARG A 58 -4.95 8.38 -20.21
C ARG A 58 -5.81 7.26 -19.66
N ASP A 59 -7.12 7.46 -19.73
CA ASP A 59 -8.09 6.41 -19.51
C ASP A 59 -8.43 5.78 -20.86
N LEU A 60 -8.25 4.47 -20.98
CA LEU A 60 -8.64 3.70 -22.17
C LEU A 60 -10.16 3.53 -22.22
N LYS A 61 -10.70 3.16 -23.38
CA LYS A 61 -12.16 2.98 -23.55
C LYS A 61 -12.77 1.91 -22.66
N ASN A 62 -11.98 0.92 -22.24
CA ASN A 62 -12.39 -0.16 -21.35
C ASN A 62 -12.30 0.21 -19.85
N GLY A 63 -11.92 1.45 -19.52
CA GLY A 63 -11.84 1.94 -18.14
C GLY A 63 -10.46 1.79 -17.49
N LEU A 64 -9.49 1.17 -18.17
CA LEU A 64 -8.12 1.05 -17.67
C LEU A 64 -7.44 2.42 -17.66
N ARG A 65 -6.91 2.82 -16.49
CA ARG A 65 -6.08 4.03 -16.38
C ARG A 65 -4.61 3.71 -16.61
N VAL A 66 -3.96 4.52 -17.43
CA VAL A 66 -2.54 4.43 -17.75
C VAL A 66 -1.85 5.73 -17.36
N VAL A 67 -0.81 5.64 -16.54
CA VAL A 67 0.01 6.77 -16.08
C VAL A 67 1.43 6.56 -16.58
N LEU A 68 1.93 7.47 -17.39
CA LEU A 68 3.30 7.44 -17.90
C LEU A 68 4.11 8.58 -17.30
N VAL A 69 5.25 8.25 -16.70
CA VAL A 69 6.18 9.19 -16.07
C VAL A 69 7.54 9.07 -16.76
N PRO A 70 7.76 9.78 -17.89
CA PRO A 70 9.05 9.76 -18.56
C PRO A 70 10.16 10.38 -17.69
N THR A 71 11.34 9.78 -17.73
CA THR A 71 12.54 10.24 -17.02
C THR A 71 13.75 10.29 -17.96
N ASP A 72 14.83 10.94 -17.54
CA ASP A 72 16.10 11.01 -18.26
C ASP A 72 17.10 9.90 -17.85
N TYR A 73 16.68 8.92 -17.04
CA TYR A 73 17.47 7.75 -16.70
C TYR A 73 17.48 6.76 -17.88
N PRO A 74 18.61 6.59 -18.58
CA PRO A 74 18.65 5.84 -19.83
C PRO A 74 18.37 4.35 -19.59
N ASP A 75 17.70 3.74 -20.57
CA ASP A 75 17.54 2.28 -20.74
C ASP A 75 16.76 1.53 -19.66
N VAL A 76 16.30 2.18 -18.58
CA VAL A 76 15.58 1.51 -17.48
C VAL A 76 14.12 1.94 -17.44
N VAL A 77 13.24 0.97 -17.26
CA VAL A 77 11.80 1.15 -17.09
C VAL A 77 11.32 0.36 -15.88
N ALA A 78 10.48 1.00 -15.06
CA ALA A 78 9.72 0.36 -13.99
C ALA A 78 8.22 0.43 -14.32
N MET A 79 7.54 -0.70 -14.23
CA MET A 79 6.10 -0.82 -14.40
C MET A 79 5.48 -1.29 -13.09
N HIS A 80 4.44 -0.60 -12.65
CA HIS A 80 3.61 -0.93 -11.49
C HIS A 80 2.16 -1.10 -11.93
N ILE A 81 1.52 -2.14 -11.43
CA ILE A 81 0.13 -2.48 -11.71
C ILE A 81 -0.60 -2.66 -10.37
N PRO A 82 -0.97 -1.57 -9.68
CA PRO A 82 -1.87 -1.65 -8.55
C PRO A 82 -3.28 -2.04 -9.00
N VAL A 83 -3.81 -3.08 -8.38
CA VAL A 83 -5.20 -3.51 -8.46
C VAL A 83 -5.89 -3.09 -7.18
N GLN A 84 -7.04 -2.44 -7.28
CA GLN A 84 -7.86 -1.95 -6.16
C GLN A 84 -8.59 -3.09 -5.43
N THR A 85 -7.86 -4.17 -5.14
CA THR A 85 -8.26 -5.29 -4.30
C THR A 85 -7.20 -5.51 -3.23
N GLY A 86 -7.62 -5.50 -1.97
CA GLY A 86 -6.81 -5.86 -0.82
C GLY A 86 -7.70 -6.56 0.20
N SER A 87 -7.19 -6.82 1.40
CA SER A 87 -7.99 -7.50 2.43
C SER A 87 -9.22 -6.70 2.88
N ARG A 88 -9.27 -5.38 2.65
CA ARG A 88 -10.45 -4.53 2.80
C ARG A 88 -11.65 -5.05 2.02
N ASN A 89 -11.42 -5.67 0.88
CA ASN A 89 -12.45 -6.04 -0.07
C ASN A 89 -13.10 -7.39 0.23
N GLU A 90 -12.61 -8.13 1.21
CA GLU A 90 -12.99 -9.50 1.55
C GLU A 90 -14.18 -9.52 2.52
N ILE A 91 -15.34 -9.04 2.06
CA ILE A 91 -16.51 -8.84 2.91
C ILE A 91 -17.25 -10.15 3.27
N GLU A 92 -17.02 -11.22 2.52
CA GLU A 92 -17.77 -12.47 2.70
C GLU A 92 -17.20 -13.32 3.83
N GLU A 93 -18.08 -13.87 4.66
CA GLU A 93 -17.68 -14.76 5.75
C GLU A 93 -16.92 -15.99 5.23
N GLY A 94 -15.80 -16.32 5.88
CA GLY A 94 -14.97 -17.47 5.52
C GLY A 94 -14.06 -17.23 4.31
N LYS A 95 -13.99 -16.00 3.78
CA LYS A 95 -13.28 -15.63 2.55
C LYS A 95 -12.11 -14.66 2.76
N SER A 96 -11.62 -14.50 3.99
CA SER A 96 -10.46 -13.63 4.21
C SER A 96 -9.14 -14.28 3.74
N GLY A 97 -8.19 -13.46 3.31
CA GLY A 97 -6.86 -13.86 2.82
C GLY A 97 -6.77 -14.11 1.30
N PHE A 98 -7.86 -13.94 0.55
CA PHE A 98 -7.88 -14.15 -0.90
C PHE A 98 -7.10 -13.11 -1.70
N ALA A 99 -7.05 -11.84 -1.29
CA ALA A 99 -6.23 -10.83 -1.94
C ALA A 99 -4.74 -11.20 -1.89
N HIS A 100 -4.25 -11.61 -0.72
CA HIS A 100 -2.88 -12.11 -0.56
C HIS A 100 -2.66 -13.42 -1.34
N PHE A 101 -3.62 -14.34 -1.28
CA PHE A 101 -3.55 -15.57 -2.05
C PHE A 101 -3.45 -15.31 -3.56
N PHE A 102 -4.15 -14.30 -4.08
CA PHE A 102 -4.11 -13.95 -5.50
C PHE A 102 -2.82 -13.23 -5.92
N GLU A 103 -2.12 -12.60 -5.00
CA GLU A 103 -0.72 -12.22 -5.19
C GLU A 103 0.10 -13.42 -5.67
N HIS A 104 -0.03 -14.56 -4.99
CA HIS A 104 0.66 -15.81 -5.35
C HIS A 104 0.11 -16.45 -6.62
N MET A 105 -1.22 -16.53 -6.74
CA MET A 105 -1.86 -17.22 -7.87
C MET A 105 -1.54 -16.56 -9.20
N MET A 106 -1.35 -15.24 -9.23
CA MET A 106 -0.96 -14.49 -10.42
C MET A 106 0.42 -14.88 -10.99
N PHE A 107 1.17 -15.78 -10.32
CA PHE A 107 2.41 -16.37 -10.83
C PHE A 107 2.28 -17.80 -11.37
N LYS A 108 1.07 -18.38 -11.39
CA LYS A 108 0.84 -19.70 -12.01
C LYS A 108 0.85 -19.66 -13.54
N GLY A 109 0.71 -18.46 -14.11
CA GLY A 109 0.82 -18.23 -15.54
C GLY A 109 -0.49 -18.47 -16.28
N THR A 110 -0.36 -18.62 -17.58
CA THR A 110 -1.45 -18.72 -18.55
C THR A 110 -1.16 -19.80 -19.57
N GLU A 111 -2.10 -20.06 -20.48
CA GLU A 111 -1.85 -20.95 -21.63
C GLU A 111 -0.70 -20.45 -22.53
N ARG A 112 -0.55 -19.13 -22.70
CA ARG A 112 0.46 -18.53 -23.59
C ARG A 112 1.83 -18.37 -22.92
N TYR A 113 1.83 -18.05 -21.63
CA TYR A 113 3.00 -17.93 -20.78
C TYR A 113 2.79 -18.77 -19.52
N SER A 114 3.20 -20.04 -19.58
CA SER A 114 3.33 -20.85 -18.37
C SER A 114 4.27 -20.16 -17.37
N ALA A 115 4.14 -20.48 -16.08
CA ALA A 115 5.00 -19.91 -15.03
C ALA A 115 6.50 -20.05 -15.36
N GLU A 116 6.94 -21.21 -15.86
CA GLU A 116 8.32 -21.46 -16.29
C GLU A 116 8.73 -20.55 -17.44
N LYS A 117 7.91 -20.47 -18.50
CA LYS A 117 8.19 -19.63 -19.67
C LYS A 117 8.25 -18.15 -19.30
N TYR A 118 7.34 -17.68 -18.44
CA TYR A 118 7.36 -16.30 -17.94
C TYR A 118 8.67 -16.01 -17.21
N GLN A 119 9.08 -16.89 -16.29
CA GLN A 119 10.30 -16.74 -15.51
C GLN A 119 11.58 -16.81 -16.38
N ASP A 120 11.59 -17.65 -17.40
CA ASP A 120 12.72 -17.74 -18.33
C ASP A 120 12.87 -16.47 -19.17
N ILE A 121 11.77 -15.90 -19.67
CA ILE A 121 11.81 -14.62 -20.38
C ILE A 121 12.31 -13.52 -19.43
N LEU A 122 11.74 -13.42 -18.23
CA LEU A 122 12.12 -12.42 -17.23
C LEU A 122 13.63 -12.47 -16.91
N LYS A 123 14.18 -13.68 -16.70
CA LYS A 123 15.62 -13.86 -16.46
C LYS A 123 16.48 -13.46 -17.66
N ASN A 124 16.05 -13.79 -18.87
CA ASN A 124 16.81 -13.49 -20.09
C ASN A 124 16.89 -11.99 -20.39
N ILE A 125 15.84 -11.24 -20.05
CA ILE A 125 15.82 -9.76 -20.19
C ILE A 125 16.47 -9.04 -18.99
N GLY A 126 16.94 -9.80 -17.98
CA GLY A 126 17.50 -9.23 -16.76
C GLY A 126 16.47 -8.47 -15.90
N GLY A 127 15.19 -8.80 -16.03
CA GLY A 127 14.11 -8.15 -15.31
C GLY A 127 14.02 -8.60 -13.86
N ASP A 128 13.63 -7.68 -12.98
CA ASP A 128 13.33 -7.93 -11.57
C ASP A 128 11.84 -7.72 -11.33
N GLN A 129 11.17 -8.74 -10.81
CA GLN A 129 9.72 -8.75 -10.64
C GLN A 129 9.36 -9.17 -9.22
N ASN A 130 8.42 -8.45 -8.61
CA ASN A 130 7.82 -8.84 -7.36
C ASN A 130 6.36 -8.36 -7.25
N ALA A 131 5.70 -8.71 -6.16
CA ALA A 131 4.39 -8.20 -5.81
C ALA A 131 4.28 -8.01 -4.30
N TYR A 132 3.27 -7.26 -3.89
CA TYR A 132 2.87 -7.18 -2.50
C TYR A 132 1.39 -6.82 -2.39
N THR A 133 0.76 -7.30 -1.32
CA THR A 133 -0.63 -7.02 -0.99
C THR A 133 -0.72 -6.18 0.29
N THR A 134 -1.64 -5.23 0.28
CA THR A 134 -1.95 -4.36 1.42
C THR A 134 -3.38 -4.61 1.90
N ASN A 135 -3.88 -3.75 2.79
CA ASN A 135 -5.30 -3.77 3.09
C ASN A 135 -6.13 -3.28 1.89
N ASP A 136 -5.61 -2.36 1.07
CA ASP A 136 -6.44 -1.60 0.12
C ASP A 136 -6.17 -1.89 -1.35
N TYR A 137 -5.02 -2.49 -1.65
CA TYR A 137 -4.60 -2.82 -3.00
C TYR A 137 -3.52 -3.92 -3.02
N THR A 138 -3.42 -4.62 -4.14
CA THR A 138 -2.32 -5.52 -4.49
C THR A 138 -1.55 -4.89 -5.64
N ASN A 139 -0.24 -4.77 -5.52
CA ASN A 139 0.60 -4.19 -6.55
C ASN A 139 1.60 -5.21 -7.10
N TYR A 140 1.57 -5.38 -8.41
CA TYR A 140 2.58 -6.13 -9.15
C TYR A 140 3.55 -5.15 -9.78
N HIS A 141 4.85 -5.37 -9.62
CA HIS A 141 5.84 -4.46 -10.16
C HIS A 141 7.01 -5.19 -10.80
N THR A 142 7.52 -4.60 -11.87
CA THR A 142 8.64 -5.13 -12.62
C THR A 142 9.55 -4.01 -13.07
N THR A 143 10.86 -4.19 -12.92
CA THR A 143 11.90 -3.32 -13.48
C THR A 143 12.65 -4.08 -14.57
N PHE A 144 12.83 -3.46 -15.74
CA PHE A 144 13.40 -4.11 -16.93
C PHE A 144 14.02 -3.06 -17.87
N LEU A 145 14.65 -3.50 -18.96
CA LEU A 145 15.27 -2.61 -19.94
C LEU A 145 14.25 -2.06 -20.94
N LYS A 146 14.43 -0.82 -21.40
CA LYS A 146 13.52 -0.13 -22.34
C LYS A 146 13.17 -0.96 -23.58
N ASP A 147 14.15 -1.68 -24.12
CA ASP A 147 13.97 -2.52 -25.32
C ASP A 147 12.96 -3.66 -25.12
N ASP A 148 12.74 -4.08 -23.87
CA ASP A 148 11.82 -5.16 -23.50
C ASP A 148 10.40 -4.67 -23.13
N LEU A 149 10.12 -3.37 -23.24
CA LEU A 149 8.83 -2.77 -22.88
C LEU A 149 7.63 -3.43 -23.56
N GLU A 150 7.74 -3.68 -24.86
CA GLU A 150 6.65 -4.35 -25.61
C GLU A 150 6.46 -5.80 -25.11
N GLN A 151 7.54 -6.53 -24.85
CA GLN A 151 7.48 -7.90 -24.35
C GLN A 151 6.84 -7.96 -22.96
N MET A 152 7.17 -7.02 -22.08
CA MET A 152 6.60 -6.93 -20.73
C MET A 152 5.14 -6.52 -20.73
N LEU A 153 4.75 -5.54 -21.55
CA LEU A 153 3.34 -5.15 -21.69
C LEU A 153 2.48 -6.31 -22.20
N ASP A 154 3.00 -7.09 -23.13
CA ASP A 154 2.32 -8.26 -23.69
C ASP A 154 2.15 -9.39 -22.66
N MET A 155 3.21 -9.71 -21.92
CA MET A 155 3.19 -10.76 -20.89
C MET A 155 2.29 -10.41 -19.71
N GLU A 156 2.36 -9.16 -19.21
CA GLU A 156 1.49 -8.72 -18.12
C GLU A 156 0.04 -8.64 -18.57
N ALA A 157 -0.23 -8.16 -19.79
CA ALA A 157 -1.58 -8.14 -20.35
C ALA A 157 -2.20 -9.54 -20.35
N ASP A 158 -1.44 -10.54 -20.80
CA ASP A 158 -1.90 -11.92 -20.84
C ASP A 158 -2.12 -12.48 -19.43
N ARG A 159 -1.20 -12.23 -18.49
CA ARG A 159 -1.29 -12.67 -17.09
C ARG A 159 -2.54 -12.14 -16.38
N PHE A 160 -2.88 -10.88 -16.59
CA PHE A 160 -4.05 -10.23 -15.99
C PHE A 160 -5.38 -10.58 -16.67
N GLN A 161 -5.36 -10.98 -17.94
CA GLN A 161 -6.57 -11.30 -18.70
C GLN A 161 -6.91 -12.79 -18.71
N ASN A 162 -5.89 -13.64 -18.68
CA ASN A 162 -5.99 -15.05 -19.04
C ASN A 162 -5.37 -15.98 -17.99
N LEU A 163 -5.31 -15.56 -16.72
CA LEU A 163 -4.81 -16.40 -15.64
C LEU A 163 -5.52 -17.76 -15.63
N GLN A 164 -4.74 -18.83 -15.62
CA GLN A 164 -5.27 -20.19 -15.62
C GLN A 164 -4.48 -21.06 -14.65
N TYR A 165 -5.21 -21.81 -13.83
CA TYR A 165 -4.63 -22.76 -12.88
C TYR A 165 -5.62 -23.88 -12.62
N SER A 166 -5.10 -25.07 -12.32
CA SER A 166 -5.88 -26.23 -11.90
C SER A 166 -6.30 -26.13 -10.43
N GLU A 167 -7.29 -26.94 -10.04
CA GLU A 167 -7.70 -27.06 -8.64
C GLU A 167 -6.56 -27.60 -7.75
N ASP A 168 -5.69 -28.46 -8.28
CA ASP A 168 -4.53 -28.98 -7.53
C ASP A 168 -3.46 -27.92 -7.31
N GLU A 169 -3.20 -27.05 -8.28
CA GLU A 169 -2.30 -25.90 -8.12
C GLU A 169 -2.86 -24.90 -7.10
N PHE A 170 -4.17 -24.63 -7.15
CA PHE A 170 -4.86 -23.80 -6.17
C PHE A 170 -4.70 -24.36 -4.75
N ARG A 171 -4.97 -25.67 -4.55
CA ARG A 171 -4.80 -26.33 -3.24
C ARG A 171 -3.37 -26.29 -2.75
N THR A 172 -2.42 -26.54 -3.63
CA THR A 172 -0.99 -26.51 -3.31
C THR A 172 -0.57 -25.13 -2.83
N GLU A 173 -1.02 -24.08 -3.53
CA GLU A 173 -0.70 -22.71 -3.14
C GLU A 173 -1.41 -22.30 -1.84
N ALA A 174 -2.64 -22.75 -1.61
CA ALA A 174 -3.36 -22.45 -0.39
C ALA A 174 -2.64 -23.05 0.85
N LEU A 175 -2.06 -24.24 0.69
CA LEU A 175 -1.20 -24.84 1.72
C LEU A 175 0.13 -24.09 1.90
N ALA A 176 0.69 -23.50 0.84
CA ALA A 176 1.88 -22.66 0.93
C ALA A 176 1.59 -21.37 1.72
N VAL A 177 0.47 -20.69 1.43
CA VAL A 177 0.01 -19.51 2.19
C VAL A 177 -0.26 -19.85 3.65
N LYS A 178 -0.85 -21.02 3.94
CA LYS A 178 -0.96 -21.52 5.32
C LYS A 178 0.40 -21.68 5.99
N GLY A 179 1.38 -22.26 5.30
CA GLY A 179 2.74 -22.41 5.80
C GLY A 179 3.39 -21.06 6.11
N GLU A 180 3.18 -20.06 5.26
CA GLU A 180 3.63 -18.69 5.49
C GLU A 180 2.95 -18.07 6.71
N TYR A 181 1.62 -18.23 6.85
CA TYR A 181 0.89 -17.76 8.02
C TYR A 181 1.49 -18.32 9.31
N LEU A 182 1.72 -19.64 9.37
CA LEU A 182 2.29 -20.29 10.56
C LEU A 182 3.72 -19.83 10.86
N LYS A 183 4.51 -19.55 9.82
CA LYS A 183 5.83 -18.94 9.98
C LYS A 183 5.71 -17.52 10.53
N ASN A 184 4.85 -16.69 9.96
CA ASN A 184 4.67 -15.29 10.34
C ASN A 184 4.04 -15.16 11.73
N SER A 185 3.17 -16.09 12.12
CA SER A 185 2.53 -16.11 13.43
C SER A 185 3.54 -16.31 14.56
N SER A 186 4.76 -16.79 14.30
CA SER A 186 5.84 -16.84 15.30
C SER A 186 6.35 -15.46 15.74
N SER A 187 5.99 -14.39 15.02
CA SER A 187 6.31 -13.01 15.39
C SER A 187 5.27 -12.44 16.37
N PRO A 188 5.68 -12.02 17.59
CA PRO A 188 4.78 -11.32 18.51
C PRO A 188 4.14 -10.08 17.89
N VAL A 189 4.85 -9.41 16.97
CA VAL A 189 4.35 -8.23 16.25
C VAL A 189 3.14 -8.56 15.39
N ARG A 190 3.19 -9.66 14.65
CA ARG A 190 2.05 -10.12 13.84
C ARG A 190 0.88 -10.50 14.74
N LYS A 191 1.13 -11.18 15.86
CA LYS A 191 0.07 -11.63 16.76
C LYS A 191 -0.70 -10.49 17.42
N TRP A 192 0.00 -9.47 17.94
CA TRP A 192 -0.71 -8.35 18.54
C TRP A 192 -1.43 -7.51 17.49
N LEU A 193 -0.92 -7.40 16.25
CA LEU A 193 -1.61 -6.73 15.16
C LEU A 193 -2.95 -7.40 14.85
N GLU A 194 -2.95 -8.72 14.68
CA GLU A 194 -4.18 -9.51 14.48
C GLU A 194 -5.17 -9.30 15.63
N THR A 195 -4.67 -9.39 16.86
CA THR A 195 -5.51 -9.31 18.07
C THR A 195 -6.14 -7.94 18.22
N ILE A 196 -5.35 -6.87 18.05
CA ILE A 196 -5.85 -5.50 18.16
C ILE A 196 -6.87 -5.22 17.05
N ARG A 197 -6.59 -5.62 15.80
CA ARG A 197 -7.53 -5.43 14.69
C ARG A 197 -8.83 -6.19 14.91
N ASP A 198 -8.76 -7.46 15.32
CA ASP A 198 -9.95 -8.26 15.60
C ASP A 198 -10.78 -7.69 16.74
N ALA A 199 -10.15 -7.09 17.74
CA ALA A 199 -10.83 -6.42 18.82
C ALA A 199 -11.35 -5.02 18.47
N ALA A 200 -10.69 -4.29 17.57
CA ALA A 200 -11.00 -2.89 17.24
C ALA A 200 -12.14 -2.75 16.22
N TYR A 201 -12.39 -3.78 15.40
CA TYR A 201 -13.43 -3.76 14.37
C TYR A 201 -14.48 -4.85 14.62
N GLN A 202 -15.75 -4.49 14.51
CA GLN A 202 -16.89 -5.40 14.63
C GLN A 202 -17.45 -5.79 13.27
N THR A 203 -17.48 -4.85 12.34
CA THR A 203 -18.16 -4.98 11.04
C THR A 203 -17.22 -4.75 9.86
N HIS A 204 -16.27 -3.83 9.99
CA HIS A 204 -15.35 -3.49 8.92
C HIS A 204 -14.26 -4.57 8.74
N THR A 205 -13.90 -4.87 7.50
CA THR A 205 -12.94 -5.93 7.11
C THR A 205 -11.51 -5.69 7.58
N TYR A 206 -11.15 -4.45 7.92
CA TYR A 206 -9.91 -4.16 8.65
C TYR A 206 -9.75 -4.94 9.97
N LYS A 207 -10.80 -5.64 10.43
CA LYS A 207 -10.76 -6.66 11.48
C LYS A 207 -9.70 -7.75 11.31
N HIS A 208 -9.41 -8.21 10.08
CA HIS A 208 -8.32 -9.18 9.83
C HIS A 208 -7.13 -8.52 9.14
N THR A 209 -5.95 -9.14 9.26
CA THR A 209 -4.78 -8.70 8.50
C THR A 209 -4.89 -9.11 7.03
N THR A 210 -3.94 -8.66 6.20
CA THR A 210 -3.82 -9.07 4.79
C THR A 210 -3.79 -10.59 4.60
N MET A 211 -3.25 -11.34 5.56
CA MET A 211 -3.22 -12.80 5.47
C MET A 211 -4.59 -13.44 5.70
N GLY A 212 -5.55 -12.72 6.27
CA GLY A 212 -6.85 -13.23 6.68
C GLY A 212 -6.86 -13.85 8.08
N PHE A 213 -7.98 -14.47 8.42
CA PHE A 213 -8.13 -15.29 9.63
C PHE A 213 -7.58 -16.70 9.38
N LEU A 214 -6.86 -17.27 10.35
CA LEU A 214 -6.32 -18.62 10.23
C LEU A 214 -7.39 -19.64 9.79
N ARG A 215 -8.58 -19.62 10.39
CA ARG A 215 -9.68 -20.55 10.04
C ARG A 215 -10.09 -20.48 8.56
N ASP A 216 -10.05 -19.29 7.96
CA ASP A 216 -10.42 -19.07 6.56
C ASP A 216 -9.30 -19.58 5.65
N ILE A 217 -8.03 -19.35 6.03
CA ILE A 217 -6.84 -19.88 5.35
C ILE A 217 -6.82 -21.42 5.39
N GLU A 218 -7.22 -22.03 6.51
CA GLU A 218 -7.30 -23.48 6.64
C GLU A 218 -8.37 -24.11 5.77
N GLU A 219 -9.47 -23.40 5.53
CA GLU A 219 -10.57 -23.83 4.65
C GLU A 219 -10.30 -23.49 3.18
N MET A 220 -9.42 -22.52 2.89
CA MET A 220 -9.11 -22.02 1.55
C MET A 220 -8.87 -23.11 0.50
N PRO A 221 -8.16 -24.23 0.75
CA PRO A 221 -7.96 -25.30 -0.25
C PRO A 221 -9.26 -25.89 -0.83
N ASN A 222 -10.38 -25.77 -0.13
CA ASN A 222 -11.68 -26.28 -0.56
C ASN A 222 -12.51 -25.24 -1.33
N GLN A 223 -11.96 -24.06 -1.61
CA GLN A 223 -12.70 -22.90 -2.11
C GLN A 223 -12.31 -22.50 -3.54
N TYR A 224 -11.94 -23.47 -4.37
CA TYR A 224 -11.49 -23.24 -5.75
C TYR A 224 -12.48 -22.40 -6.58
N GLN A 225 -13.80 -22.66 -6.47
CA GLN A 225 -14.79 -21.87 -7.20
C GLN A 225 -14.80 -20.39 -6.78
N TYR A 226 -14.63 -20.11 -5.48
CA TYR A 226 -14.54 -18.73 -5.01
C TYR A 226 -13.25 -18.07 -5.50
N GLY A 227 -12.14 -18.80 -5.60
CA GLY A 227 -10.92 -18.29 -6.23
C GLY A 227 -11.18 -17.82 -7.66
N GLN A 228 -11.79 -18.67 -8.50
CA GLN A 228 -12.15 -18.30 -9.88
C GLN A 228 -13.06 -17.06 -9.94
N GLU A 229 -14.00 -16.96 -9.01
CA GLU A 229 -14.88 -15.80 -8.88
C GLU A 229 -14.13 -14.53 -8.43
N PHE A 230 -13.21 -14.64 -7.47
CA PHE A 230 -12.38 -13.53 -6.99
C PHE A 230 -11.56 -12.93 -8.12
N PHE A 231 -10.88 -13.76 -8.91
CA PHE A 231 -10.13 -13.32 -10.09
C PHE A 231 -11.03 -12.52 -11.04
N LYS A 232 -12.15 -13.10 -11.44
CA LYS A 232 -13.10 -12.49 -12.38
C LYS A 232 -13.66 -11.15 -11.90
N ARG A 233 -13.88 -10.99 -10.59
CA ARG A 233 -14.44 -9.77 -9.99
C ARG A 233 -13.41 -8.65 -9.94
N TRP A 234 -12.21 -8.95 -9.47
CA TRP A 234 -11.21 -7.95 -9.08
C TRP A 234 -10.14 -7.66 -10.13
N TYR A 235 -9.76 -8.64 -10.93
CA TYR A 235 -8.77 -8.48 -11.99
C TYR A 235 -9.49 -8.05 -13.27
N SER A 236 -9.88 -6.78 -13.29
CA SER A 236 -10.56 -6.10 -14.39
C SER A 236 -10.00 -4.68 -14.62
N PRO A 237 -10.13 -4.12 -15.83
CA PRO A 237 -9.49 -2.85 -16.21
C PRO A 237 -9.90 -1.67 -15.32
N GLU A 238 -11.17 -1.59 -14.91
CA GLU A 238 -11.69 -0.52 -14.05
C GLU A 238 -11.14 -0.56 -12.61
N ASN A 239 -10.60 -1.70 -12.20
CA ASN A 239 -9.99 -1.88 -10.89
C ASN A 239 -8.46 -1.74 -10.92
N ALA A 240 -7.84 -1.57 -12.08
CA ALA A 240 -6.39 -1.51 -12.23
C ALA A 240 -5.90 -0.15 -12.75
N VAL A 241 -4.65 0.17 -12.42
CA VAL A 241 -3.91 1.25 -13.06
C VAL A 241 -2.58 0.69 -13.54
N ILE A 242 -2.12 1.07 -14.73
CA ILE A 242 -0.75 0.78 -15.18
C ILE A 242 0.06 2.07 -15.03
N VAL A 243 1.05 2.06 -14.15
CA VAL A 243 2.02 3.14 -13.97
C VAL A 243 3.34 2.71 -14.58
N ILE A 244 3.83 3.42 -15.59
CA ILE A 244 5.12 3.13 -16.24
C ILE A 244 6.01 4.34 -16.08
N VAL A 245 7.19 4.13 -15.49
CA VAL A 245 8.17 5.17 -15.15
C VAL A 245 9.51 4.80 -15.80
N GLY A 246 10.20 5.73 -16.45
CA GLY A 246 11.53 5.46 -17.00
C GLY A 246 11.82 6.14 -18.34
N ASP A 247 12.75 5.59 -19.11
CA ASP A 247 13.06 6.06 -20.46
C ASP A 247 11.96 5.62 -21.46
N LEU A 248 11.00 6.53 -21.71
CA LEU A 248 9.77 6.23 -22.45
C LEU A 248 9.55 7.18 -23.63
N GLU A 249 9.13 6.61 -24.76
CA GLU A 249 8.51 7.35 -25.86
C GLU A 249 6.99 7.39 -25.63
N VAL A 250 6.49 8.46 -24.99
CA VAL A 250 5.13 8.53 -24.42
C VAL A 250 4.01 8.06 -25.37
N GLU A 251 3.93 8.60 -26.60
CA GLU A 251 2.87 8.21 -27.54
C GLU A 251 2.98 6.75 -28.01
N LYS A 252 4.21 6.27 -28.21
CA LYS A 252 4.47 4.88 -28.58
C LYS A 252 4.08 3.95 -27.45
N THR A 253 4.42 4.30 -26.21
CA THR A 253 4.03 3.52 -25.02
C THR A 253 2.52 3.46 -24.86
N PHE A 254 1.78 4.57 -25.01
CA PHE A 254 0.32 4.52 -24.99
C PHE A 254 -0.26 3.63 -26.09
N ALA A 255 0.29 3.67 -27.30
CA ALA A 255 -0.15 2.81 -28.40
C ALA A 255 0.11 1.31 -28.10
N LEU A 256 1.23 0.98 -27.46
CA LEU A 256 1.52 -0.38 -27.00
C LEU A 256 0.55 -0.82 -25.91
N VAL A 257 0.26 0.03 -24.93
CA VAL A 257 -0.69 -0.30 -23.85
C VAL A 257 -2.09 -0.54 -24.44
N GLU A 258 -2.58 0.34 -25.32
CA GLU A 258 -3.88 0.14 -26.01
C GLU A 258 -3.90 -1.17 -26.82
N LYS A 259 -2.81 -1.50 -27.52
CA LYS A 259 -2.68 -2.74 -28.31
C LYS A 259 -2.90 -4.00 -27.47
N TYR A 260 -2.31 -4.08 -26.28
CA TYR A 260 -2.33 -5.29 -25.46
C TYR A 260 -3.44 -5.31 -24.40
N TRP A 261 -3.82 -4.14 -23.88
CA TRP A 261 -4.75 -4.01 -22.77
C TRP A 261 -6.12 -3.45 -23.17
N GLY A 262 -6.28 -2.87 -24.36
CA GLY A 262 -7.51 -2.20 -24.78
C GLY A 262 -8.71 -3.13 -24.97
N ASN A 263 -8.48 -4.45 -25.11
CA ASN A 263 -9.53 -5.46 -25.23
C ASN A 263 -9.88 -6.15 -23.90
N TRP A 264 -9.20 -5.81 -22.80
CA TRP A 264 -9.52 -6.37 -21.49
C TRP A 264 -10.94 -5.97 -21.09
N GLN A 265 -11.75 -6.95 -20.70
CA GLN A 265 -13.17 -6.74 -20.43
C GLN A 265 -13.42 -6.30 -18.98
N PRO A 266 -14.27 -5.28 -18.75
CA PRO A 266 -14.67 -4.91 -17.41
C PRO A 266 -15.51 -6.00 -16.74
N SER A 267 -15.36 -6.16 -15.43
CA SER A 267 -16.19 -7.07 -14.63
C SER A 267 -17.53 -6.43 -14.27
N GLY A 268 -17.56 -5.10 -14.11
CA GLY A 268 -18.71 -4.35 -13.58
C GLY A 268 -19.01 -4.67 -12.11
N PHE A 269 -18.13 -5.42 -11.44
CA PHE A 269 -18.30 -5.79 -10.05
C PHE A 269 -17.95 -4.60 -9.15
N SER A 270 -18.80 -4.37 -8.15
CA SER A 270 -18.51 -3.45 -7.05
C SER A 270 -18.96 -4.09 -5.75
N VAL A 271 -18.30 -3.69 -4.68
CA VAL A 271 -18.58 -4.18 -3.33
C VAL A 271 -18.83 -2.97 -2.43
N ASP A 272 -19.82 -3.09 -1.56
CA ASP A 272 -20.05 -2.12 -0.49
C ASP A 272 -19.27 -2.57 0.74
N ILE A 273 -18.37 -1.70 1.24
CA ILE A 273 -17.55 -2.03 2.41
C ILE A 273 -18.28 -1.57 3.67
N PRO A 274 -18.57 -2.47 4.63
CA PRO A 274 -19.25 -2.10 5.85
C PRO A 274 -18.45 -1.08 6.65
N ALA A 275 -19.02 0.09 6.91
CA ALA A 275 -18.40 1.10 7.77
C ALA A 275 -18.40 0.67 9.24
N GLU A 276 -17.36 1.06 9.99
CA GLU A 276 -17.28 0.82 11.43
C GLU A 276 -17.83 2.03 12.22
N ASP A 277 -18.75 1.79 13.17
CA ASP A 277 -19.17 2.81 14.14
C ASP A 277 -18.23 2.78 15.36
N ILE A 278 -17.40 3.81 15.48
CA ILE A 278 -16.44 3.99 16.58
C ILE A 278 -16.97 4.87 17.71
N SER A 279 -18.14 5.52 17.54
CA SER A 279 -18.61 6.61 18.40
C SER A 279 -18.85 6.22 19.87
N ASN A 280 -19.08 4.93 20.13
CA ASN A 280 -19.41 4.42 21.47
C ASN A 280 -18.62 3.15 21.85
N GLN A 281 -17.44 2.92 21.25
CA GLN A 281 -16.62 1.77 21.61
C GLN A 281 -15.80 2.07 22.88
N PRO A 282 -15.96 1.31 23.98
CA PRO A 282 -15.13 1.48 25.16
C PRO A 282 -13.69 1.08 24.86
N ALA A 283 -12.72 1.69 25.56
CA ALA A 283 -11.34 1.24 25.52
C ALA A 283 -11.25 -0.24 25.94
N LYS A 284 -10.52 -1.03 25.16
CA LYS A 284 -10.29 -2.46 25.41
C LYS A 284 -8.84 -2.66 25.85
N SER A 285 -8.65 -3.52 26.84
CA SER A 285 -7.33 -3.97 27.27
C SER A 285 -7.25 -5.48 27.07
N ILE A 286 -6.23 -5.93 26.34
CA ILE A 286 -6.04 -7.35 26.03
C ILE A 286 -4.64 -7.73 26.51
N HIS A 287 -4.57 -8.79 27.32
CA HIS A 287 -3.32 -9.43 27.68
C HIS A 287 -3.15 -10.67 26.82
N LEU A 288 -2.09 -10.72 26.03
CA LEU A 288 -1.75 -11.87 25.20
C LEU A 288 -0.65 -12.67 25.90
N GLU A 289 -0.97 -13.90 26.27
CA GLU A 289 0.04 -14.85 26.71
C GLU A 289 0.80 -15.39 25.50
N TRP A 290 2.12 -15.43 25.61
CA TRP A 290 3.02 -15.92 24.57
C TRP A 290 3.85 -17.08 25.11
N GLU A 291 3.68 -18.27 24.54
CA GLU A 291 4.24 -19.51 25.10
C GLU A 291 5.77 -19.58 24.99
N SER A 292 6.35 -18.95 23.96
CA SER A 292 7.81 -18.97 23.74
C SER A 292 8.49 -17.82 24.49
N PRO A 293 9.69 -18.02 25.05
CA PRO A 293 10.43 -16.93 25.68
C PRO A 293 10.67 -15.76 24.72
N THR A 294 10.08 -14.60 25.02
CA THR A 294 10.28 -13.36 24.28
C THR A 294 10.16 -12.17 25.23
N GLN A 295 10.75 -11.03 24.85
CA GLN A 295 10.53 -9.78 25.60
C GLN A 295 9.07 -9.35 25.48
N SER A 296 8.52 -8.85 26.59
CA SER A 296 7.15 -8.38 26.63
C SER A 296 6.95 -7.12 25.80
N TRP A 297 5.74 -6.96 25.26
CA TRP A 297 5.34 -5.79 24.49
C TRP A 297 4.21 -5.06 25.19
N VAL A 298 4.24 -3.73 25.11
CA VAL A 298 3.10 -2.85 25.36
C VAL A 298 2.77 -2.16 24.05
N VAL A 299 1.52 -2.25 23.63
CA VAL A 299 1.03 -1.58 22.42
C VAL A 299 -0.23 -0.80 22.80
N VAL A 300 -0.20 0.51 22.56
CA VAL A 300 -1.36 1.38 22.64
C VAL A 300 -1.80 1.67 21.22
N ALA A 301 -3.09 1.49 20.94
CA ALA A 301 -3.63 1.69 19.61
C ALA A 301 -4.91 2.54 19.66
N PHE A 302 -5.09 3.37 18.63
CA PHE A 302 -6.23 4.28 18.48
C PHE A 302 -6.83 4.12 17.09
N HIS A 303 -8.13 4.36 16.94
CA HIS A 303 -8.70 4.57 15.61
C HIS A 303 -8.12 5.85 15.00
N GLY A 304 -7.72 5.76 13.74
CA GLY A 304 -7.22 6.87 12.94
C GLY A 304 -8.21 7.27 11.84
N PRO A 305 -8.02 8.45 11.22
CA PRO A 305 -8.82 8.88 10.08
C PRO A 305 -8.50 8.03 8.84
N ALA A 306 -9.40 8.08 7.85
CA ALA A 306 -9.10 7.60 6.51
C ALA A 306 -8.07 8.51 5.83
N PHE A 307 -7.29 7.96 4.90
CA PHE A 307 -6.46 8.76 4.00
C PHE A 307 -7.34 9.71 3.18
N SER A 308 -6.87 10.94 3.01
CA SER A 308 -7.49 11.95 2.16
C SER A 308 -6.43 12.78 1.47
N SER A 309 -6.65 13.07 0.19
CA SER A 309 -5.80 13.97 -0.58
C SER A 309 -6.07 15.46 -0.31
N THR A 310 -7.14 15.79 0.41
CA THR A 310 -7.55 17.17 0.71
C THR A 310 -7.50 17.51 2.19
N GLU A 311 -7.78 16.55 3.06
CA GLU A 311 -7.77 16.74 4.50
C GLU A 311 -6.37 16.61 5.09
N LYS A 312 -6.18 17.22 6.25
CA LYS A 312 -4.85 17.32 6.90
C LYS A 312 -4.67 16.36 8.07
N ASP A 313 -5.65 15.51 8.35
CA ASP A 313 -5.63 14.69 9.56
C ASP A 313 -4.45 13.71 9.57
N MET A 314 -4.26 12.93 8.50
CA MET A 314 -3.10 12.02 8.38
C MET A 314 -1.75 12.76 8.38
N PRO A 315 -1.54 13.83 7.57
CA PRO A 315 -0.33 14.64 7.69
C PRO A 315 -0.08 15.22 9.09
N SER A 316 -1.14 15.54 9.84
CA SER A 316 -1.03 16.02 11.23
C SER A 316 -0.61 14.89 12.17
N ILE A 317 -1.13 13.68 11.99
CA ILE A 317 -0.73 12.48 12.74
C ILE A 317 0.72 12.10 12.46
N ASP A 318 1.18 12.20 11.22
CA ASP A 318 2.58 11.97 10.87
C ASP A 318 3.50 12.95 11.59
N LEU A 319 3.13 14.24 11.59
CA LEU A 319 3.88 15.25 12.32
C LEU A 319 3.89 15.00 13.84
N LEU A 320 2.74 14.66 14.42
CA LEU A 320 2.65 14.30 15.84
C LEU A 320 3.52 13.07 16.17
N SER A 321 3.50 12.05 15.31
CA SER A 321 4.33 10.86 15.43
C SER A 321 5.83 11.22 15.40
N GLN A 322 6.25 12.15 14.54
CA GLN A 322 7.63 12.62 14.51
C GLN A 322 8.01 13.44 15.75
N ILE A 323 7.12 14.30 16.26
CA ILE A 323 7.41 15.13 17.43
C ILE A 323 7.46 14.29 18.71
N TYR A 324 6.46 13.41 18.90
CA TYR A 324 6.28 12.69 20.16
C TYR A 324 6.89 11.30 20.17
N PHE A 325 7.18 10.66 19.03
CA PHE A 325 7.59 9.25 19.03
C PHE A 325 8.87 8.97 18.22
N SER A 326 9.51 9.99 17.64
CA SER A 326 10.83 9.83 17.00
C SER A 326 11.93 9.56 18.02
N GLN A 327 13.11 9.14 17.55
CA GLN A 327 14.27 8.90 18.41
C GLN A 327 14.76 10.15 19.15
N SER A 328 14.44 11.35 18.66
CA SER A 328 14.74 12.63 19.31
C SER A 328 13.66 13.11 20.29
N SER A 329 12.52 12.43 20.37
CA SER A 329 11.41 12.82 21.25
C SER A 329 11.75 12.63 22.73
N ASP A 330 11.11 13.43 23.59
CA ASP A 330 11.34 13.37 25.05
C ASP A 330 11.02 12.00 25.65
N ILE A 331 9.91 11.38 25.21
CA ILE A 331 9.52 10.04 25.65
C ILE A 331 10.52 8.97 25.19
N TYR A 332 11.03 9.04 23.95
CA TYR A 332 12.06 8.08 23.50
C TYR A 332 13.34 8.26 24.33
N GLN A 333 13.79 9.50 24.51
CA GLN A 333 14.97 9.81 25.32
C GLN A 333 14.80 9.33 26.77
N LYS A 334 13.60 9.43 27.33
CA LYS A 334 13.28 8.91 28.67
C LYS A 334 13.29 7.38 28.70
N LEU A 335 12.37 6.75 27.97
CA LEU A 335 12.10 5.31 28.08
C LEU A 335 13.24 4.44 27.55
N VAL A 336 13.88 4.85 26.46
CA VAL A 336 14.92 4.05 25.78
C VAL A 336 16.32 4.42 26.30
N VAL A 337 16.66 5.71 26.28
CA VAL A 337 18.05 6.15 26.51
C VAL A 337 18.39 6.31 27.99
N LYS A 338 17.54 6.99 28.77
CA LYS A 338 17.83 7.34 30.17
C LYS A 338 17.45 6.24 31.15
N GLU A 339 16.25 5.68 31.00
CA GLU A 339 15.68 4.72 31.95
C GLU A 339 15.83 3.26 31.48
N SER A 340 16.10 3.05 30.19
CA SER A 340 16.27 1.71 29.58
C SER A 340 15.14 0.75 29.93
N MET A 341 13.91 1.26 30.02
CA MET A 341 12.69 0.47 30.24
C MET A 341 12.25 -0.26 28.97
N VAL A 342 12.64 0.28 27.81
CA VAL A 342 12.24 -0.16 26.47
C VAL A 342 13.48 -0.27 25.59
N ASP A 343 13.62 -1.34 24.81
CA ASP A 343 14.73 -1.50 23.85
C ASP A 343 14.31 -1.30 22.39
N GLN A 344 13.00 -1.31 22.12
CA GLN A 344 12.41 -0.97 20.83
C GLN A 344 11.14 -0.14 21.04
N PHE A 345 11.10 1.04 20.45
CA PHE A 345 9.96 1.96 20.55
C PHE A 345 9.68 2.59 19.18
N PHE A 346 8.47 2.45 18.67
CA PHE A 346 8.10 3.03 17.37
C PHE A 346 6.60 3.29 17.24
N PRO A 347 6.22 4.35 16.51
CA PRO A 347 4.87 4.50 15.96
C PRO A 347 4.72 3.68 14.67
N TYR A 348 3.50 3.23 14.39
CA TYR A 348 3.06 2.70 13.10
C TYR A 348 1.68 3.25 12.77
N THR A 349 1.62 4.15 11.78
CA THR A 349 0.43 4.91 11.42
C THR A 349 0.19 4.80 9.90
N PRO A 350 -0.18 3.61 9.40
CA PRO A 350 -0.31 3.40 7.96
C PRO A 350 -1.48 4.19 7.38
N ASP A 351 -1.28 4.73 6.17
CA ASP A 351 -2.39 5.21 5.36
C ASP A 351 -3.33 4.06 5.00
N SER A 352 -4.62 4.36 5.01
CA SER A 352 -5.67 3.39 4.70
C SER A 352 -6.86 4.07 4.05
N LYS A 353 -7.53 3.38 3.13
CA LYS A 353 -8.65 3.96 2.36
C LYS A 353 -9.83 4.35 3.25
N ASP A 354 -10.10 3.56 4.29
CA ASP A 354 -11.11 3.81 5.31
C ASP A 354 -10.44 4.16 6.65
N PRO A 355 -11.19 4.60 7.69
CA PRO A 355 -10.62 4.85 9.01
C PRO A 355 -9.85 3.63 9.55
N GLY A 356 -8.55 3.83 9.75
CA GLY A 356 -7.59 2.79 10.12
C GLY A 356 -7.23 2.76 11.60
N MET A 357 -6.07 2.18 11.91
CA MET A 357 -5.52 2.12 13.27
C MET A 357 -4.14 2.79 13.34
N LEU A 358 -3.91 3.53 14.41
CA LEU A 358 -2.63 4.10 14.80
C LEU A 358 -2.06 3.24 15.93
N TYR A 359 -0.80 2.84 15.85
CA TYR A 359 -0.17 1.96 16.85
C TYR A 359 1.09 2.61 17.41
N PHE A 360 1.27 2.51 18.73
CA PHE A 360 2.46 2.94 19.44
C PHE A 360 2.97 1.76 20.25
N ALA A 361 4.06 1.15 19.79
CA ALA A 361 4.56 -0.12 20.29
C ALA A 361 5.89 0.04 21.01
N ALA A 362 5.98 -0.59 22.18
CA ALA A 362 7.17 -0.62 23.03
C ALA A 362 7.51 -2.07 23.41
N ARG A 363 8.73 -2.50 23.15
CA ARG A 363 9.27 -3.78 23.65
C ARG A 363 10.05 -3.54 24.93
N LEU A 364 9.60 -4.15 26.01
CA LEU A 364 10.10 -3.91 27.36
C LEU A 364 11.40 -4.67 27.61
N THR A 365 12.31 -4.05 28.34
CA THR A 365 13.50 -4.73 28.89
C THR A 365 13.14 -5.62 30.08
N ASP A 366 12.13 -5.24 30.85
CA ASP A 366 11.56 -6.00 31.96
C ASP A 366 10.02 -5.81 31.99
N PRO A 367 9.22 -6.89 32.13
CA PRO A 367 7.76 -6.81 32.22
C PRO A 367 7.23 -5.87 33.32
N VAL A 368 7.99 -5.62 34.39
CA VAL A 368 7.59 -4.71 35.49
C VAL A 368 7.34 -3.27 35.00
N HIS A 369 7.96 -2.87 33.89
CA HIS A 369 7.82 -1.54 33.32
C HIS A 369 6.51 -1.33 32.55
N ALA A 370 5.70 -2.37 32.33
CA ALA A 370 4.55 -2.31 31.42
C ALA A 370 3.56 -1.18 31.75
N GLY A 371 3.23 -1.00 33.03
CA GLY A 371 2.30 0.05 33.46
C GLY A 371 2.86 1.46 33.21
N ALA A 372 4.12 1.70 33.63
CA ALA A 372 4.78 2.99 33.46
C ALA A 372 4.95 3.35 31.98
N VAL A 373 5.38 2.40 31.14
CA VAL A 373 5.55 2.61 29.69
C VAL A 373 4.21 2.90 29.02
N ARG A 374 3.14 2.17 29.36
CA ARG A 374 1.80 2.46 28.85
C ARG A 374 1.36 3.87 29.19
N ASP A 375 1.53 4.28 30.44
CA ASP A 375 1.07 5.58 30.94
C ASP A 375 1.85 6.77 30.36
N GLU A 376 3.07 6.55 29.86
CA GLU A 376 3.81 7.57 29.12
C GLU A 376 3.38 7.66 27.65
N ILE A 377 2.85 6.58 27.07
CA ILE A 377 2.34 6.56 25.69
C ILE A 377 0.95 7.22 25.60
N LEU A 378 0.12 7.06 26.64
CA LEU A 378 -1.22 7.68 26.78
C LEU A 378 -1.13 9.16 27.15
#